data_AF-A0A2E7DIZ7-F1
#
_entry.id   AF-A0A2E7DIZ7-F1
#
_cell.length_a   1.000
_cell.length_b   1.000
_cell.length_c   1.000
_cell.angle_alpha   90.00
_cell.angle_beta   90.00
_cell.angle_gamma   90.00
#
_symmetry.space_group_name_H-M   'P 1'
#
loop_
_entity.id
_entity.type
_entity.pdbx_description
1 polymer ?
#
loop_
_entity_poly.entity_id
_entity_poly.type
_entity_poly.pdbx_seq_one_letter_code
_entity_poly.pdbx_strand_id
1 'polypeptide(L)'
;MAITYGNRFTSLPNWSASLDSFSRVQFNDAFTDINTNAAGWSESTGAESGTKSGFFHYNSTSNTLKVYSSGETAWVTISDGTDVRASIVTTKGDLIAATAANTVARLAAGANGKVLKADSTESTGLAWADAVLSVAGTSNEVEASTSSGAVTVGLPNDVTIAGTLTLDSIGIAAVQSSAEAFANNDTSIMTSAAIEDKILAYGYATDTNLTTTNTTVSDIETQFHMEVTV
;
A
#
# COMPACT_ATOMS: atom_id res chain seq x y z
N MET A 1 -61.44 64.25 30.50
CA MET A 1 -60.49 64.26 29.37
C MET A 1 -60.53 62.89 28.73
N ALA A 2 -61.26 62.74 27.63
CA ALA A 2 -61.48 61.45 26.98
C ALA A 2 -60.28 61.13 26.08
N ILE A 3 -59.70 59.94 26.24
CA ILE A 3 -58.68 59.45 25.32
C ILE A 3 -59.41 58.87 24.11
N THR A 4 -59.37 59.59 23.00
CA THR A 4 -59.83 59.07 21.70
C THR A 4 -58.74 58.15 21.15
N TYR A 5 -59.04 56.86 21.03
CA TYR A 5 -58.15 55.91 20.35
C TYR A 5 -58.11 56.24 18.85
N GLY A 6 -56.97 56.73 18.37
CA GLY A 6 -56.73 56.93 16.94
C GLY A 6 -56.67 55.61 16.18
N ASN A 7 -57.11 55.62 14.92
CA ASN A 7 -57.08 54.47 14.02
C ASN A 7 -55.70 53.80 14.00
N ARG A 8 -55.67 52.46 14.01
CA ARG A 8 -54.44 51.67 13.80
C ARG A 8 -53.72 52.18 12.55
N PHE A 9 -52.41 52.41 12.65
CA PHE A 9 -51.57 52.85 11.54
C PHE A 9 -51.80 51.96 10.31
N THR A 10 -52.25 52.53 9.20
CA THR A 10 -52.48 51.81 7.93
C THR A 10 -51.19 51.55 7.14
N SER A 11 -50.07 52.13 7.58
CA SER A 11 -48.72 51.84 7.09
C SER A 11 -47.70 52.32 8.12
N LEU A 12 -46.63 51.56 8.31
CA LEU A 12 -45.51 51.94 9.17
C LEU A 12 -44.80 53.19 8.62
N PRO A 13 -44.39 54.16 9.47
CA PRO A 13 -43.58 55.29 9.03
C PRO A 13 -42.26 54.80 8.43
N ASN A 14 -42.00 55.16 7.17
CA ASN A 14 -40.70 54.92 6.55
C ASN A 14 -39.65 55.83 7.20
N TRP A 15 -38.76 55.27 8.02
CA TRP A 15 -37.85 56.05 8.85
C TRP A 15 -36.47 56.34 8.22
N SER A 16 -36.17 55.91 6.99
CA SER A 16 -35.09 56.51 6.17
C SER A 16 -35.10 56.01 4.72
N ALA A 17 -34.57 56.82 3.79
CA ALA A 17 -34.34 56.46 2.39
C ALA A 17 -32.92 55.89 2.13
N SER A 18 -32.20 55.46 3.17
CA SER A 18 -30.78 55.13 3.06
C SER A 18 -30.55 53.70 2.57
N LEU A 19 -29.73 53.57 1.52
CA LEU A 19 -29.34 52.31 0.84
C LEU A 19 -28.05 51.69 1.43
N ASP A 20 -27.66 52.09 2.65
CA ASP A 20 -26.47 51.57 3.31
C ASP A 20 -26.63 50.09 3.67
N SER A 21 -25.57 49.32 3.36
CA SER A 21 -25.44 47.86 3.42
C SER A 21 -25.42 47.29 4.84
N PHE A 22 -26.12 47.91 5.78
CA PHE A 22 -26.55 47.24 6.98
C PHE A 22 -27.83 46.47 6.64
N SER A 23 -27.78 45.15 6.72
CA SER A 23 -28.96 44.33 6.91
C SER A 23 -29.62 44.76 8.23
N ARG A 24 -30.46 45.79 8.15
CA ARG A 24 -31.43 46.08 9.19
C ARG A 24 -32.22 44.78 9.32
N VAL A 25 -32.39 44.27 10.53
CA VAL A 25 -33.43 43.26 10.80
C VAL A 25 -34.75 43.99 10.56
N GLN A 26 -35.16 44.10 9.30
CA GLN A 26 -36.55 44.29 8.98
C GLN A 26 -37.20 43.04 9.52
N PHE A 27 -37.79 43.17 10.71
CA PHE A 27 -38.80 42.27 11.20
C PHE A 27 -39.94 42.34 10.18
N ASN A 28 -39.78 41.66 9.05
CA ASN A 28 -40.74 41.57 7.95
C ASN A 28 -41.98 40.91 8.53
N ASP A 29 -42.94 41.73 8.96
CA ASP A 29 -44.12 41.34 9.72
C ASP A 29 -43.84 40.47 10.97
N ALA A 30 -42.58 40.36 11.40
CA ALA A 30 -42.21 39.49 12.52
C ALA A 30 -42.70 40.04 13.87
N PHE A 31 -43.24 41.26 13.90
CA PHE A 31 -44.05 41.78 15.01
C PHE A 31 -45.54 41.43 14.91
N THR A 32 -46.07 41.23 13.70
CA THR A 32 -47.46 40.85 13.41
C THR A 32 -47.70 39.35 13.65
N ASP A 33 -46.67 38.53 13.38
CA ASP A 33 -46.67 37.09 13.62
C ASP A 33 -46.31 36.69 15.07
N ILE A 34 -45.99 37.65 15.97
CA ILE A 34 -45.64 37.36 17.39
C ILE A 34 -46.75 36.62 18.12
N ASN A 35 -48.01 36.82 17.72
CA ASN A 35 -49.16 36.24 18.42
C ASN A 35 -49.58 34.86 17.87
N THR A 36 -49.02 34.44 16.73
CA THR A 36 -49.36 33.15 16.10
C THR A 36 -48.17 32.21 16.10
N ASN A 37 -46.97 32.74 15.85
CA ASN A 37 -45.69 32.05 15.93
C ASN A 37 -44.70 33.05 16.55
N ALA A 38 -44.85 33.32 17.85
CA ALA A 38 -43.88 34.07 18.64
C ALA A 38 -42.45 33.61 18.30
N ALA A 39 -41.44 34.31 18.83
CA ALA A 39 -40.20 33.63 19.20
C ALA A 39 -40.50 32.56 20.28
N GLY A 40 -41.39 31.62 19.93
CA GLY A 40 -41.85 30.49 20.68
C GLY A 40 -40.66 29.57 20.69
N TRP A 41 -39.98 29.61 21.81
CA TRP A 41 -39.29 28.45 22.30
C TRP A 41 -40.30 27.30 22.35
N SER A 42 -40.41 26.54 21.26
CA SER A 42 -41.01 25.21 21.26
C SER A 42 -39.86 24.22 21.25
N GLU A 43 -39.82 23.33 22.23
CA GLU A 43 -38.89 22.20 22.22
C GLU A 43 -39.41 21.19 21.19
N SER A 44 -39.16 21.44 19.91
CA SER A 44 -39.57 20.56 18.83
C SER A 44 -38.36 20.03 18.08
N THR A 45 -38.27 18.71 17.92
CA THR A 45 -37.23 18.08 17.10
C THR A 45 -37.55 18.14 15.59
N GLY A 46 -38.70 18.69 15.18
CA GLY A 46 -39.17 18.76 13.78
C GLY A 46 -39.63 20.16 13.37
N ALA A 47 -39.58 20.46 12.06
CA ALA A 47 -40.18 21.68 11.53
C ALA A 47 -41.71 21.56 11.59
N GLU A 48 -42.37 22.49 12.28
CA GLU A 48 -43.83 22.55 12.32
C GLU A 48 -44.38 22.98 10.96
N SER A 49 -45.60 22.54 10.62
CA SER A 49 -46.27 22.94 9.38
C SER A 49 -46.39 24.47 9.32
N GLY A 50 -45.86 25.09 8.26
CA GLY A 50 -45.84 26.55 8.11
C GLY A 50 -44.54 27.27 8.52
N THR A 51 -43.49 26.54 8.91
CA THR A 51 -42.16 27.12 9.17
C THR A 51 -41.63 27.83 7.90
N LYS A 52 -41.38 29.14 7.99
CA LYS A 52 -40.82 29.95 6.88
C LYS A 52 -39.29 29.93 6.93
N SER A 53 -38.64 30.15 5.79
CA SER A 53 -37.16 30.28 5.74
C SER A 53 -36.65 31.46 6.55
N GLY A 54 -35.46 31.32 7.14
CA GLY A 54 -34.77 32.36 7.91
C GLY A 54 -35.02 32.32 9.43
N PHE A 55 -35.85 31.38 9.91
CA PHE A 55 -36.06 31.19 11.34
C PHE A 55 -34.85 30.51 11.99
N PHE A 56 -34.41 31.05 13.13
CA PHE A 56 -33.40 30.46 13.99
C PHE A 56 -34.05 29.61 15.08
N HIS A 57 -33.45 28.47 15.40
CA HIS A 57 -33.88 27.59 16.46
C HIS A 57 -32.67 27.09 17.25
N TYR A 58 -32.66 27.33 18.55
CA TYR A 58 -31.71 26.71 19.46
C TYR A 58 -32.31 25.41 20.03
N ASN A 59 -31.71 24.28 19.71
CA ASN A 59 -32.08 23.00 20.28
C ASN A 59 -31.35 22.80 21.62
N SER A 60 -32.09 22.84 22.72
CA SER A 60 -31.56 22.72 24.09
C SER A 60 -31.02 21.32 24.40
N THR A 61 -31.52 20.27 23.73
CA THR A 61 -31.08 18.88 23.93
C THR A 61 -29.71 18.62 23.28
N SER A 62 -29.51 19.12 22.06
CA SER A 62 -28.25 18.99 21.33
C SER A 62 -27.30 20.18 21.50
N ASN A 63 -27.71 21.23 22.21
CA ASN A 63 -26.98 22.50 22.36
C ASN A 63 -26.54 23.10 21.00
N THR A 64 -27.41 23.04 19.98
CA THR A 64 -27.09 23.50 18.62
C THR A 64 -28.00 24.63 18.18
N LEU A 65 -27.44 25.65 17.53
CA LEU A 65 -28.22 26.63 16.78
C LEU A 65 -28.48 26.11 15.36
N LYS A 66 -29.70 26.26 14.85
CA LYS A 66 -30.11 25.84 13.52
C LYS A 66 -30.87 26.98 12.82
N VAL A 67 -30.80 27.04 11.48
CA VAL A 67 -31.60 27.93 10.63
C VAL A 67 -32.45 27.10 9.68
N TYR A 68 -33.71 27.49 9.48
CA TYR A 68 -34.56 26.88 8.46
C TYR A 68 -34.24 27.50 7.09
N SER A 69 -33.79 26.69 6.13
CA SER A 69 -33.41 27.14 4.78
C SER A 69 -34.61 27.06 3.82
N SER A 70 -34.73 28.00 2.87
CA SER A 70 -35.80 28.00 1.85
C SER A 70 -35.62 26.96 0.75
N GLY A 71 -34.43 26.33 0.65
CA GLY A 71 -34.09 25.38 -0.42
C GLY A 71 -34.16 23.91 -0.02
N GLU A 72 -34.17 23.63 1.29
CA GLU A 72 -34.24 22.29 1.87
C GLU A 72 -35.37 22.32 2.89
N THR A 73 -36.26 21.33 2.89
CA THR A 73 -37.30 21.15 3.92
C THR A 73 -36.72 20.74 5.29
N ALA A 74 -35.54 21.26 5.65
CA ALA A 74 -34.73 20.78 6.76
C ALA A 74 -34.05 21.93 7.53
N TRP A 75 -33.86 21.69 8.82
CA TRP A 75 -33.06 22.54 9.69
C TRP A 75 -31.57 22.38 9.39
N VAL A 76 -30.87 23.48 9.13
CA VAL A 76 -29.42 23.52 8.91
C VAL A 76 -28.74 23.94 10.20
N THR A 77 -27.84 23.11 10.75
CA THR A 77 -27.04 23.49 11.93
C THR A 77 -26.04 24.59 11.58
N ILE A 78 -25.99 25.61 12.42
CA ILE A 78 -24.97 26.66 12.42
C ILE A 78 -23.83 26.16 13.29
N SER A 79 -22.79 25.67 12.64
CA SER A 79 -21.54 25.21 13.28
C SER A 79 -20.53 26.36 13.41
N ASP A 80 -19.69 26.33 14.44
CA ASP A 80 -18.58 27.27 14.65
C ASP A 80 -17.41 27.09 13.66
N GLY A 81 -17.46 26.06 12.80
CA GLY A 81 -16.46 25.80 11.78
C GLY A 81 -15.31 24.88 12.23
N THR A 82 -15.39 24.30 13.42
CA THR A 82 -14.41 23.31 13.91
C THR A 82 -14.65 21.90 13.34
N ASP A 83 -15.84 21.65 12.81
CA ASP A 83 -16.22 20.37 12.20
C ASP A 83 -15.60 20.16 10.80
N VAL A 84 -15.22 18.91 10.51
CA VAL A 84 -14.88 18.51 9.14
C VAL A 84 -16.17 18.25 8.36
N ARG A 85 -16.46 19.10 7.37
CA ARG A 85 -17.68 18.99 6.56
C ARG A 85 -17.65 17.76 5.66
N ALA A 86 -18.72 16.95 5.70
CA ALA A 86 -18.87 15.75 4.88
C ALA A 86 -18.78 16.01 3.36
N SER A 87 -19.04 17.25 2.91
CA SER A 87 -18.88 17.64 1.50
C SER A 87 -17.45 17.52 0.97
N ILE A 88 -16.43 17.38 1.84
CA ILE A 88 -15.04 17.20 1.42
C ILE A 88 -14.79 15.82 0.79
N VAL A 89 -15.52 14.80 1.22
CA VAL A 89 -15.46 13.44 0.68
C VAL A 89 -16.53 13.28 -0.41
N THR A 90 -16.17 12.63 -1.51
CA THR A 90 -17.03 12.51 -2.70
C THR A 90 -17.22 11.07 -3.15
N THR A 91 -16.33 10.15 -2.76
CA THR A 91 -16.36 8.75 -3.16
C THR A 91 -16.12 7.79 -1.99
N LYS A 92 -16.52 6.53 -2.16
CA LYS A 92 -16.29 5.49 -1.15
C LYS A 92 -14.80 5.27 -0.95
N GLY A 93 -14.37 5.24 0.30
CA GLY A 93 -12.97 5.00 0.65
C GLY A 93 -12.09 6.24 0.60
N ASP A 94 -12.64 7.45 0.44
CA ASP A 94 -11.88 8.69 0.62
C ASP A 94 -11.36 8.80 2.06
N LEU A 95 -10.14 9.31 2.21
CA LEU A 95 -9.53 9.65 3.48
C LEU A 95 -9.41 11.17 3.62
N ILE A 96 -9.41 11.63 4.87
CA ILE A 96 -9.18 13.03 5.21
C ILE A 96 -7.80 13.11 5.84
N ALA A 97 -6.88 13.82 5.19
CA ALA A 97 -5.50 13.96 5.61
C ALA A 97 -5.22 15.41 6.02
N ALA A 98 -4.55 15.60 7.15
CA ALA A 98 -4.09 16.92 7.57
C ALA A 98 -2.92 17.36 6.67
N THR A 99 -3.00 18.58 6.14
CA THR A 99 -1.97 19.15 5.25
C THR A 99 -1.20 20.30 5.89
N ALA A 100 -1.78 20.93 6.91
CA ALA A 100 -1.18 21.98 7.72
C ALA A 100 -1.98 22.15 9.04
N ALA A 101 -1.58 23.11 9.89
CA ALA A 101 -2.35 23.48 11.07
C ALA A 101 -3.79 23.86 10.68
N ASN A 102 -4.77 23.21 11.33
CA ASN A 102 -6.20 23.44 11.12
C ASN A 102 -6.66 23.29 9.66
N THR A 103 -5.91 22.55 8.82
CA THR A 103 -6.19 22.39 7.39
C THR A 103 -6.17 20.92 7.03
N VAL A 104 -7.23 20.47 6.34
CA VAL A 104 -7.36 19.11 5.84
C VAL A 104 -7.62 19.11 4.34
N ALA A 105 -7.21 18.04 3.66
CA ALA A 105 -7.54 17.78 2.27
C ALA A 105 -8.05 16.34 2.11
N ARG A 106 -8.80 16.12 1.02
CA ARG A 106 -9.23 14.78 0.63
C ARG A 106 -8.06 14.05 -0.05
N LEU A 107 -7.71 12.86 0.45
CA LEU A 107 -6.97 11.85 -0.28
C LEU A 107 -7.98 10.85 -0.85
N ALA A 108 -8.09 10.80 -2.18
CA ALA A 108 -9.01 9.86 -2.84
C ALA A 108 -8.62 8.40 -2.55
N ALA A 109 -9.60 7.50 -2.61
CA ALA A 109 -9.36 6.07 -2.46
C ALA A 109 -8.28 5.56 -3.44
N GLY A 110 -7.39 4.70 -2.96
CA GLY A 110 -6.40 4.04 -3.81
C GLY A 110 -7.05 3.01 -4.74
N ALA A 111 -6.38 2.69 -5.84
CA ALA A 111 -6.76 1.55 -6.67
C ALA A 111 -6.61 0.23 -5.87
N ASN A 112 -7.24 -0.84 -6.36
CA ASN A 112 -7.08 -2.17 -5.78
C ASN A 112 -5.59 -2.58 -5.76
N GLY A 113 -5.17 -3.24 -4.68
CA GLY A 113 -3.78 -3.65 -4.50
C GLY A 113 -2.84 -2.50 -4.13
N LYS A 114 -3.36 -1.34 -3.70
CA LYS A 114 -2.55 -0.27 -3.12
C LYS A 114 -2.57 -0.32 -1.58
N VAL A 115 -1.47 0.09 -0.97
CA VAL A 115 -1.33 0.35 0.47
C VAL A 115 -1.00 1.82 0.71
N LEU A 116 -1.49 2.34 1.83
CA LEU A 116 -1.19 3.70 2.24
C LEU A 116 0.22 3.73 2.85
N LYS A 117 1.07 4.62 2.35
CA LYS A 117 2.39 4.89 2.93
C LYS A 117 2.52 6.37 3.28
N ALA A 118 3.44 6.66 4.19
CA ALA A 118 3.91 8.03 4.39
C ALA A 118 4.74 8.47 3.17
N ASP A 119 4.48 9.69 2.71
CA ASP A 119 5.25 10.33 1.65
C ASP A 119 5.28 11.85 1.90
N SER A 120 6.36 12.32 2.52
CA SER A 120 6.50 13.74 2.88
C SER A 120 6.66 14.66 1.66
N THR A 121 6.73 14.12 0.44
CA THR A 121 6.75 14.91 -0.79
C THR A 121 5.35 15.23 -1.31
N GLU A 122 4.34 14.48 -0.88
CA GLU A 122 2.94 14.72 -1.21
C GLU A 122 2.32 15.80 -0.33
N SER A 123 1.36 16.54 -0.88
CA SER A 123 0.65 17.61 -0.14
C SER A 123 -0.10 17.13 1.11
N THR A 124 -0.49 15.84 1.14
CA THR A 124 -1.16 15.20 2.28
C THR A 124 -0.18 14.49 3.23
N GLY A 125 1.11 14.44 2.89
CA GLY A 125 2.10 13.62 3.59
C GLY A 125 1.89 12.11 3.41
N LEU A 126 0.95 11.70 2.55
CA LEU A 126 0.53 10.32 2.33
C LEU A 126 0.44 10.03 0.83
N ALA A 127 0.79 8.82 0.44
CA ALA A 127 0.65 8.35 -0.94
C ALA A 127 0.17 6.89 -0.97
N TRP A 128 -0.47 6.52 -2.08
CA TRP A 128 -0.78 5.13 -2.38
C TRP A 128 0.40 4.48 -3.10
N ALA A 129 0.90 3.37 -2.57
CA ALA A 129 1.95 2.58 -3.18
C ALA A 129 1.43 1.19 -3.57
N ASP A 130 2.07 0.53 -4.53
CA ASP A 130 1.80 -0.87 -4.84
C ASP A 130 2.05 -1.75 -3.61
N ALA A 131 1.05 -2.54 -3.26
CA ALA A 131 1.16 -3.54 -2.22
C ALA A 131 1.80 -4.79 -2.80
N VAL A 132 2.85 -5.29 -2.16
CA VAL A 132 3.32 -6.66 -2.41
C VAL A 132 2.35 -7.60 -1.69
N LEU A 133 1.32 -8.04 -2.40
CA LEU A 133 0.29 -8.94 -1.85
C LEU A 133 0.70 -10.41 -1.85
N SER A 134 1.64 -10.78 -2.71
CA SER A 134 2.16 -12.15 -2.82
C SER A 134 3.54 -12.14 -3.45
N VAL A 135 4.43 -13.00 -2.97
CA VAL A 135 5.66 -13.37 -3.66
C VAL A 135 5.44 -14.78 -4.19
N ALA A 136 5.48 -14.94 -5.51
CA ALA A 136 5.30 -16.23 -6.17
C ALA A 136 6.63 -16.70 -6.76
N GLY A 137 6.97 -17.96 -6.47
CA GLY A 137 8.07 -18.73 -7.07
C GLY A 137 7.75 -20.21 -6.90
N THR A 138 8.43 -21.12 -7.61
CA THR A 138 8.27 -22.53 -7.28
C THR A 138 8.99 -22.82 -5.96
N SER A 139 8.68 -23.97 -5.33
CA SER A 139 9.37 -24.41 -4.11
C SER A 139 10.90 -24.48 -4.26
N ASN A 140 11.41 -24.54 -5.50
CA ASN A 140 12.84 -24.56 -5.80
C ASN A 140 13.46 -23.16 -5.92
N GLU A 141 12.67 -22.08 -6.04
CA GLU A 141 13.20 -20.71 -6.20
C GLU A 141 12.92 -19.77 -5.02
N VAL A 142 11.85 -19.98 -4.26
CA VAL A 142 11.42 -19.03 -3.22
C VAL A 142 10.83 -19.75 -2.01
N GLU A 143 11.53 -19.75 -0.87
CA GLU A 143 10.89 -19.91 0.44
C GLU A 143 10.52 -18.53 0.99
N ALA A 144 9.26 -18.13 0.76
CA ALA A 144 8.75 -16.87 1.30
C ALA A 144 8.41 -17.04 2.79
N SER A 145 9.35 -16.72 3.68
CA SER A 145 9.01 -16.43 5.08
C SER A 145 8.27 -15.09 5.13
N THR A 146 7.01 -15.12 5.56
CA THR A 146 6.16 -13.93 5.67
C THR A 146 6.81 -12.90 6.57
N SER A 147 7.30 -11.76 6.06
CA SER A 147 7.61 -10.63 6.92
C SER A 147 7.56 -9.28 6.22
N SER A 148 7.05 -8.28 6.94
CA SER A 148 7.10 -6.87 6.60
C SER A 148 8.43 -6.27 7.03
N GLY A 149 9.28 -5.90 6.07
CA GLY A 149 10.45 -5.04 6.34
C GLY A 149 11.67 -5.36 5.48
N ALA A 150 12.02 -6.64 5.31
CA ALA A 150 13.05 -7.09 4.37
C ALA A 150 12.81 -8.56 4.00
N VAL A 151 12.74 -8.86 2.69
CA VAL A 151 12.61 -10.22 2.16
C VAL A 151 13.98 -10.64 1.63
N THR A 152 14.65 -11.52 2.37
CA THR A 152 15.88 -12.16 1.89
C THR A 152 15.48 -13.33 1.00
N VAL A 153 15.67 -13.20 -0.31
CA VAL A 153 15.46 -14.30 -1.27
C VAL A 153 16.77 -15.08 -1.37
N GLY A 154 16.84 -16.20 -0.66
CA GLY A 154 17.91 -17.19 -0.80
C GLY A 154 17.33 -18.50 -1.32
N LEU A 155 18.17 -19.33 -1.92
CA LEU A 155 17.87 -20.75 -2.11
C LEU A 155 18.35 -21.45 -0.83
N PRO A 156 17.44 -21.90 0.07
CA PRO A 156 17.83 -22.54 1.34
C PRO A 156 18.49 -23.91 1.16
N ASN A 157 18.50 -24.45 -0.06
CA ASN A 157 18.97 -25.77 -0.43
C ASN A 157 19.71 -25.74 -1.78
N ASP A 158 20.03 -26.94 -2.30
CA ASP A 158 20.75 -27.12 -3.55
C ASP A 158 20.07 -26.45 -4.75
N VAL A 159 20.90 -25.88 -5.62
CA VAL A 159 20.47 -25.25 -6.87
C VAL A 159 20.45 -26.31 -7.97
N THR A 160 19.26 -26.70 -8.43
CA THR A 160 19.12 -27.62 -9.58
C THR A 160 18.89 -26.84 -10.88
N ILE A 161 19.76 -26.99 -11.88
CA ILE A 161 19.64 -26.34 -13.19
C ILE A 161 19.33 -27.41 -14.23
N ALA A 162 18.15 -27.34 -14.87
CA ALA A 162 17.64 -28.34 -15.82
C ALA A 162 18.34 -28.31 -17.20
N GLY A 163 19.57 -27.83 -17.27
CA GLY A 163 20.34 -27.64 -18.49
C GLY A 163 21.81 -27.36 -18.18
N THR A 164 22.49 -26.62 -19.05
CA THR A 164 23.90 -26.27 -18.86
C THR A 164 24.08 -25.05 -17.95
N LEU A 165 24.81 -25.23 -16.85
CA LEU A 165 25.36 -24.13 -16.06
C LEU A 165 26.65 -23.63 -16.74
N THR A 166 26.58 -22.50 -17.44
CA THR A 166 27.76 -21.85 -18.03
C THR A 166 28.38 -20.89 -17.02
N LEU A 167 29.63 -21.12 -16.64
CA LEU A 167 30.37 -20.31 -15.67
C LEU A 167 31.63 -19.75 -16.34
N ASP A 168 31.84 -18.44 -16.24
CA ASP A 168 33.05 -17.77 -16.74
C ASP A 168 34.29 -18.16 -15.89
N SER A 169 34.09 -18.34 -14.58
CA SER A 169 35.09 -18.88 -13.65
C SER A 169 34.40 -19.54 -12.45
N ILE A 170 35.00 -20.58 -11.89
CA ILE A 170 34.53 -21.28 -10.69
C ILE A 170 35.64 -21.30 -9.64
N GLY A 171 35.41 -20.71 -8.48
CA GLY A 171 36.25 -20.91 -7.29
C GLY A 171 35.78 -22.14 -6.52
N ILE A 172 36.33 -23.31 -6.82
CA ILE A 172 35.99 -24.56 -6.12
C ILE A 172 36.96 -24.75 -4.95
N ALA A 173 36.46 -24.81 -3.71
CA ALA A 173 37.29 -24.97 -2.52
C ALA A 173 37.83 -26.41 -2.32
N ALA A 174 37.26 -27.40 -3.01
CA ALA A 174 37.72 -28.80 -3.02
C ALA A 174 37.60 -29.39 -4.44
N VAL A 175 38.61 -29.14 -5.28
CA VAL A 175 38.84 -29.89 -6.52
C VAL A 175 39.71 -31.09 -6.16
N GLN A 176 39.37 -32.30 -6.61
CA GLN A 176 40.31 -33.41 -6.52
C GLN A 176 41.50 -33.10 -7.43
N SER A 177 42.58 -32.64 -6.81
CA SER A 177 43.87 -32.37 -7.44
C SER A 177 44.69 -33.65 -7.51
N SER A 178 45.78 -33.64 -8.26
CA SER A 178 46.75 -34.75 -8.33
C SER A 178 47.35 -35.15 -6.96
N ALA A 179 47.25 -34.29 -5.95
CA ALA A 179 47.72 -34.58 -4.60
C ALA A 179 46.73 -35.42 -3.76
N GLU A 180 45.49 -35.58 -4.22
CA GLU A 180 44.44 -36.32 -3.52
C GLU A 180 44.32 -37.75 -4.03
N ALA A 181 44.02 -38.71 -3.14
CA ALA A 181 43.79 -40.09 -3.55
C ALA A 181 42.56 -40.19 -4.46
N PHE A 182 42.70 -40.92 -5.58
CA PHE A 182 41.59 -41.21 -6.48
C PHE A 182 40.48 -42.00 -5.75
N ALA A 183 39.24 -41.57 -5.91
CA ALA A 183 38.06 -42.32 -5.50
C ALA A 183 37.22 -42.61 -6.73
N ASN A 184 36.88 -43.88 -6.96
CA ASN A 184 35.96 -44.27 -8.03
C ASN A 184 34.52 -43.99 -7.58
N ASN A 185 34.10 -42.73 -7.67
CA ASN A 185 32.77 -42.29 -7.32
C ASN A 185 32.20 -41.36 -8.41
N ASP A 186 30.88 -41.29 -8.50
CA ASP A 186 30.18 -40.49 -9.52
C ASP A 186 30.01 -39.01 -9.10
N THR A 187 30.65 -38.60 -8.00
CA THR A 187 30.43 -37.29 -7.34
C THR A 187 31.63 -36.35 -7.43
N SER A 188 32.74 -36.80 -8.01
CA SER A 188 33.99 -36.04 -8.10
C SER A 188 34.24 -35.49 -9.50
N ILE A 189 34.73 -34.25 -9.58
CA ILE A 189 35.33 -33.68 -10.79
C ILE A 189 36.87 -33.72 -10.62
N MET A 190 37.56 -34.33 -11.59
CA MET A 190 39.02 -34.45 -11.57
C MET A 190 39.67 -33.42 -12.49
N THR A 191 40.84 -32.90 -12.09
CA THR A 191 41.67 -32.11 -13.00
C THR A 191 42.30 -33.00 -14.06
N SER A 192 42.70 -32.43 -15.20
CA SER A 192 43.45 -33.16 -16.23
C SER A 192 44.74 -33.79 -15.68
N ALA A 193 45.41 -33.14 -14.73
CA ALA A 193 46.58 -33.68 -14.04
C ALA A 193 46.24 -34.90 -13.16
N ALA A 194 45.14 -34.88 -12.41
CA ALA A 194 44.71 -36.03 -11.61
C ALA A 194 44.31 -37.24 -12.50
N ILE A 195 43.78 -36.97 -13.69
CA ILE A 195 43.48 -38.00 -14.70
C ILE A 195 44.77 -38.61 -15.25
N GLU A 196 45.75 -37.77 -15.60
CA GLU A 196 47.06 -38.22 -16.08
C GLU A 196 47.75 -39.13 -15.06
N ASP A 197 47.80 -38.72 -13.78
CA ASP A 197 48.38 -39.52 -12.71
C ASP A 197 47.68 -40.87 -12.54
N LYS A 198 46.34 -40.91 -12.63
CA LYS A 198 45.58 -42.15 -12.53
C LYS A 198 45.89 -43.12 -13.69
N ILE A 199 46.04 -42.59 -14.90
CA ILE A 199 46.39 -43.38 -16.09
C ILE A 199 47.81 -43.93 -15.93
N LEU A 200 48.76 -43.10 -15.54
CA LEU A 200 50.17 -43.49 -15.35
C LEU A 200 50.33 -44.50 -14.20
N ALA A 201 49.48 -44.43 -13.16
CA ALA A 201 49.50 -45.38 -12.06
C ALA A 201 49.20 -46.83 -12.48
N TYR A 202 48.56 -47.06 -13.63
CA TYR A 202 48.37 -48.42 -14.17
C TYR A 202 49.60 -48.99 -14.87
N GLY A 203 50.68 -48.21 -15.05
CA GLY A 203 51.96 -48.72 -15.53
C GLY A 203 51.96 -49.18 -16.98
N TYR A 204 51.12 -48.59 -17.84
CA TYR A 204 51.07 -48.96 -19.26
C TYR A 204 52.44 -48.85 -19.93
N ALA A 205 52.84 -49.88 -20.69
CA ALA A 205 54.07 -49.86 -21.47
C ALA A 205 53.98 -48.78 -22.56
N THR A 206 54.94 -47.85 -22.58
CA THR A 206 55.01 -46.76 -23.56
C THR A 206 55.75 -47.15 -24.84
N ASP A 207 56.11 -48.44 -25.00
CA ASP A 207 56.93 -48.87 -26.13
C ASP A 207 56.10 -48.94 -27.42
N THR A 208 56.40 -48.01 -28.33
CA THR A 208 55.80 -47.91 -29.66
C THR A 208 56.14 -49.09 -30.58
N ASN A 209 57.06 -49.97 -30.20
CA ASN A 209 57.53 -51.11 -31.00
C ASN A 209 57.25 -52.47 -30.34
N LEU A 210 56.02 -52.69 -29.86
CA LEU A 210 55.55 -54.01 -29.45
C LEU A 210 55.51 -54.96 -30.66
N THR A 211 56.66 -55.54 -30.99
CA THR A 211 56.83 -56.58 -31.98
C THR A 211 57.13 -57.88 -31.25
N THR A 212 56.59 -58.99 -31.74
CA THR A 212 56.54 -60.33 -31.10
C THR A 212 57.90 -60.96 -30.74
N THR A 213 59.00 -60.22 -30.89
CA THR A 213 60.37 -60.71 -30.72
C THR A 213 61.04 -60.15 -29.46
N ASN A 214 60.55 -59.05 -28.88
CA ASN A 214 61.19 -58.33 -27.76
C ASN A 214 60.22 -57.93 -26.63
N THR A 215 59.25 -58.78 -26.30
CA THR A 215 58.37 -58.54 -25.14
C THR A 215 58.70 -59.57 -24.06
N THR A 216 58.97 -59.12 -22.84
CA THR A 216 59.01 -60.05 -21.71
C THR A 216 57.56 -60.48 -21.39
N VAL A 217 57.38 -61.65 -20.78
CA VAL A 217 56.04 -62.12 -20.38
C VAL A 217 55.36 -61.08 -19.49
N SER A 218 56.13 -60.42 -18.61
CA SER A 218 55.68 -59.31 -17.76
C SER A 218 55.07 -58.14 -18.55
N ASP A 219 55.59 -57.83 -19.74
CA ASP A 219 55.07 -56.73 -20.56
C ASP A 219 53.69 -57.07 -21.15
N ILE A 220 53.50 -58.34 -21.55
CA ILE A 220 52.22 -58.85 -22.08
C ILE A 220 51.18 -58.96 -20.95
N GLU A 221 51.58 -59.49 -19.79
CA GLU A 221 50.70 -59.59 -18.62
C GLU A 221 50.22 -58.22 -18.15
N THR A 222 51.09 -57.21 -18.15
CA THR A 222 50.76 -55.82 -17.79
C THR A 222 49.88 -55.15 -18.86
N GLN A 223 50.16 -55.39 -20.14
CA GLN A 223 49.38 -54.79 -21.23
C GLN A 223 47.95 -55.34 -21.30
N PHE A 224 47.77 -56.65 -21.13
CA PHE A 224 46.47 -57.31 -21.29
C PHE A 224 45.77 -57.65 -19.98
N HIS A 225 46.41 -57.42 -18.82
CA HIS A 225 45.89 -57.81 -17.50
C HIS A 225 45.42 -59.27 -17.46
N MET A 226 46.18 -60.17 -18.08
CA MET A 226 45.95 -61.61 -18.06
C MET A 226 47.19 -62.30 -17.51
N GLU A 227 47.00 -63.32 -16.68
CA GLU A 227 48.10 -64.20 -16.27
C GLU A 227 48.44 -65.12 -17.45
N VAL A 228 49.68 -65.04 -17.94
CA VAL A 228 50.15 -65.90 -19.03
C VAL A 228 51.02 -67.00 -18.41
N THR A 229 50.38 -68.11 -18.06
CA THR A 229 51.12 -69.27 -17.54
C THR A 229 51.89 -69.93 -18.68
N VAL A 230 53.23 -69.97 -18.56
CA VAL A 230 54.15 -70.58 -19.54
C VAL A 230 54.38 -72.05 -19.25
#